data_AF-A0A7Y2E5D2-F1
#
_entry.id   AF-A0A7Y2E5D2-F1
#
_cell.length_a   1.000
_cell.length_b   1.000
_cell.length_c   1.000
_cell.angle_alpha   90.00
_cell.angle_beta   90.00
_cell.angle_gamma   90.00
#
_symmetry.space_group_name_H-M   'P 1'
#
loop_
_entity.id
_entity.type
_entity.pdbx_description
1 polymer ?
#
loop_
_entity_poly.entity_id
_entity_poly.type
_entity_poly.pdbx_seq_one_letter_code
_entity_poly.pdbx_strand_id
1 'polypeptide(L)'
;GRDSLPDLFALRHADNEGSGTRARTTPRLEELKERVDRVIQEDDALDLSALEITGTDLMESLSLSPGPEVGKLLKHLLDVVLENPERNSREVLLEIAREKHKSA
;
A
#
# COMPACT_ATOMS: atom_id res chain seq x y z
N GLY A 1 4.51 20.33 -20.03
CA GLY A 1 3.34 19.60 -20.53
C GLY A 1 2.89 18.71 -19.39
N ARG A 2 1.58 18.66 -19.15
CA ARG A 2 0.94 17.80 -18.16
C ARG A 2 1.16 16.32 -18.54
N ASP A 3 1.00 15.43 -17.55
CA ASP A 3 0.69 14.00 -17.71
C ASP A 3 1.85 12.99 -17.79
N SER A 4 2.76 13.03 -16.82
CA SER A 4 3.64 11.88 -16.51
C SER A 4 3.65 11.58 -15.00
N LEU A 5 2.46 11.41 -14.40
CA LEU A 5 2.36 10.76 -13.09
C LEU A 5 2.64 9.23 -13.15
N PRO A 6 2.37 8.48 -14.25
CA PRO A 6 2.62 7.04 -14.27
C PRO A 6 4.10 6.64 -14.24
N ASP A 7 4.99 7.46 -14.82
CA ASP A 7 6.39 7.07 -15.05
C ASP A 7 7.27 7.09 -13.78
N LEU A 8 6.85 7.81 -12.74
CA LEU A 8 7.60 7.93 -11.48
C LEU A 8 7.40 6.72 -10.54
N PHE A 9 6.25 6.05 -10.62
CA PHE A 9 5.93 4.90 -9.77
C PHE A 9 6.38 3.57 -10.39
N ALA A 10 6.23 3.42 -11.72
CA ALA A 10 6.59 2.20 -12.42
C ALA A 10 8.09 1.87 -12.34
N LEU A 11 8.96 2.90 -12.26
CA LEU A 11 10.41 2.71 -12.18
C LEU A 11 10.89 2.22 -10.80
N ARG A 12 10.09 2.37 -9.74
CA ARG A 12 10.49 2.08 -8.35
C ARG A 12 9.91 0.79 -7.80
N HIS A 13 8.74 0.36 -8.30
CA HIS A 13 8.14 -0.94 -7.97
C HIS A 13 8.98 -2.14 -8.45
N ALA A 14 9.81 -1.97 -9.49
CA ALA A 14 10.63 -3.03 -10.07
C ALA A 14 11.84 -3.45 -9.20
N ASP A 15 12.24 -2.66 -8.19
CA ASP A 15 13.43 -2.91 -7.38
C ASP A 15 13.18 -3.77 -6.12
N ASN A 16 11.92 -4.01 -5.73
CA ASN A 16 11.59 -4.60 -4.42
C ASN A 16 11.36 -6.12 -4.40
N GLU A 17 11.55 -6.84 -5.52
CA GLU A 17 11.46 -8.31 -5.55
C GLU A 17 12.78 -8.97 -5.12
N GLY A 18 13.16 -8.77 -3.85
CA GLY A 18 14.41 -9.28 -3.29
C GLY A 18 14.27 -9.79 -1.87
N SER A 19 14.55 -11.08 -1.68
CA SER A 19 14.86 -11.78 -0.42
C SER A 19 13.70 -12.42 0.34
N GLY A 20 13.21 -13.54 -0.20
CA GLY A 20 12.79 -14.65 0.65
C GLY A 20 14.01 -15.30 1.32
N THR A 21 13.99 -15.50 2.64
CA THR A 21 14.68 -16.62 3.30
C THR A 21 14.02 -16.93 4.64
N ARG A 22 13.72 -18.23 4.81
CA ARG A 22 13.08 -18.84 5.98
C ARG A 22 14.01 -18.87 7.20
N ALA A 23 13.43 -18.60 8.36
CA ALA A 23 13.67 -19.22 9.66
C ALA A 23 15.12 -19.39 10.17
N ARG A 24 15.51 -18.54 11.14
CA ARG A 24 16.02 -18.95 12.48
C ARG A 24 16.12 -17.75 13.40
N THR A 25 15.40 -17.83 14.51
CA THR A 25 15.28 -16.86 15.61
C THR A 25 16.66 -16.47 16.16
N THR A 26 17.01 -15.19 16.14
CA THR A 26 18.19 -14.63 16.84
C THR A 26 17.94 -13.14 16.98
N PRO A 27 18.05 -12.50 18.17
CA PRO A 27 17.66 -11.10 18.45
C PRO A 27 18.18 -10.03 17.47
N ARG A 28 19.23 -10.33 16.70
CA ARG A 28 19.77 -9.50 15.63
C ARG A 28 18.91 -9.49 14.35
N LEU A 29 18.14 -10.54 14.15
CA LEU A 29 17.20 -10.71 13.03
C LEU A 29 15.95 -9.87 13.24
N GLU A 30 15.51 -9.68 14.48
CA GLU A 30 14.37 -8.82 14.84
C GLU A 30 14.72 -7.34 14.65
N GLU A 31 15.89 -6.86 15.08
CA GLU A 31 16.34 -5.49 14.77
C GLU A 31 16.51 -5.28 13.25
N LEU A 32 17.04 -6.30 12.55
CA LEU A 32 17.16 -6.25 11.10
C LEU A 32 15.77 -6.20 10.44
N LYS A 33 14.83 -7.01 10.92
CA LYS A 33 13.45 -7.04 10.45
C LYS A 33 12.74 -5.73 10.74
N GLU A 34 12.88 -5.13 11.90
CA GLU A 34 12.27 -3.82 12.21
C GLU A 34 12.85 -2.67 11.38
N ARG A 35 14.13 -2.76 11.00
CA ARG A 35 14.75 -1.79 10.09
C ARG A 35 14.26 -2.01 8.65
N VAL A 36 14.17 -3.27 8.22
CA VAL A 36 13.61 -3.65 6.91
C VAL A 36 12.14 -3.26 6.83
N ASP A 37 11.33 -3.58 7.85
CA ASP A 37 9.92 -3.22 7.93
C ASP A 37 9.73 -1.70 7.96
N ARG A 38 10.64 -0.94 8.61
CA ARG A 38 10.61 0.53 8.55
C ARG A 38 10.91 1.07 7.16
N VAL A 39 11.95 0.56 6.50
CA VAL A 39 12.30 0.99 5.13
C VAL A 39 11.16 0.64 4.17
N ILE A 40 10.60 -0.56 4.28
CA ILE A 40 9.43 -0.99 3.50
C ILE A 40 8.21 -0.12 3.80
N GLN A 41 7.95 0.21 5.07
CA GLN A 41 6.83 1.08 5.45
C GLN A 41 7.02 2.52 4.98
N GLU A 42 8.25 3.04 4.98
CA GLU A 42 8.57 4.37 4.46
C GLU A 42 8.40 4.42 2.94
N ASP A 43 8.86 3.41 2.19
CA ASP A 43 8.64 3.31 0.75
C ASP A 43 7.15 3.10 0.42
N ASP A 44 6.47 2.19 1.11
CA ASP A 44 5.02 1.98 0.97
C ASP A 44 4.27 3.29 1.25
N ALA A 45 4.67 4.06 2.27
CA ALA A 45 4.01 5.33 2.60
C ALA A 45 4.16 6.38 1.48
N LEU A 46 5.29 6.41 0.78
CA LEU A 46 5.50 7.27 -0.40
C LEU A 46 4.58 6.85 -1.55
N ASP A 47 4.45 5.55 -1.80
CA ASP A 47 3.59 5.03 -2.87
C ASP A 47 2.10 5.24 -2.57
N LEU A 48 1.70 5.01 -1.32
CA LEU A 48 0.31 5.21 -0.87
C LEU A 48 -0.11 6.69 -0.83
N SER A 49 0.84 7.63 -0.80
CA SER A 49 0.55 9.07 -0.86
C SER A 49 -0.05 9.51 -2.21
N ALA A 50 0.03 8.66 -3.24
CA ALA A 50 -0.58 8.90 -4.54
C ALA A 50 -2.10 8.70 -4.55
N LEU A 51 -2.65 8.01 -3.55
CA LEU A 51 -4.10 7.76 -3.45
C LEU A 51 -4.82 9.01 -2.95
N GLU A 52 -5.98 9.29 -3.55
CA GLU A 52 -6.92 10.33 -3.08
C GLU A 52 -7.69 9.93 -1.79
N ILE A 53 -7.19 8.93 -1.06
CA ILE A 53 -7.69 8.51 0.26
C ILE A 53 -6.54 8.15 1.20
N THR A 54 -6.82 8.22 2.50
CA THR A 54 -5.89 7.81 3.55
C THR A 54 -6.34 6.52 4.25
N GLY A 55 -5.44 5.93 5.05
CA GLY A 55 -5.82 4.82 5.93
C GLY A 55 -6.91 5.20 6.94
N THR A 56 -6.96 6.47 7.36
CA THR A 56 -8.01 6.99 8.24
C THR A 56 -9.37 6.98 7.56
N ASP A 57 -9.45 7.39 6.28
CA ASP A 57 -10.70 7.35 5.52
C ASP A 57 -11.27 5.93 5.42
N LEU A 58 -10.40 4.93 5.22
CA LEU A 58 -10.78 3.52 5.20
C LEU A 58 -11.26 3.04 6.57
N MET A 59 -10.53 3.38 7.64
CA MET A 59 -10.92 3.02 9.00
C MET A 59 -12.29 3.59 9.38
N GLU A 60 -12.53 4.86 9.08
CA GLU A 60 -13.81 5.52 9.37
C GLU A 60 -14.95 4.99 8.50
N SER A 61 -14.72 4.77 7.20
CA SER A 61 -15.75 4.32 6.27
C SER A 61 -16.12 2.84 6.41
N LEU A 62 -15.16 2.00 6.83
CA LEU A 62 -15.34 0.55 6.96
C LEU A 62 -15.45 0.08 8.41
N SER A 63 -15.35 1.00 9.38
CA SER A 63 -15.26 0.68 10.82
C SER A 63 -14.11 -0.29 11.13
N LEU A 64 -13.00 -0.17 10.40
CA LEU A 64 -11.81 -1.00 10.60
C LEU A 64 -10.96 -0.46 11.74
N SER A 65 -10.32 -1.38 12.45
CA SER A 65 -9.30 -1.02 13.43
C SER A 65 -7.94 -0.83 12.74
N PRO A 66 -7.05 0.03 13.29
CA PRO A 66 -5.71 0.20 12.76
C PRO A 66 -4.96 -1.13 12.77
N GLY A 67 -4.42 -1.52 11.62
CA GLY A 67 -3.71 -2.78 11.51
C GLY A 67 -3.29 -3.13 10.07
N PRO A 68 -2.65 -4.30 9.89
CA PRO A 68 -2.11 -4.72 8.60
C PRO A 68 -3.15 -4.83 7.48
N GLU A 69 -4.42 -5.03 7.83
CA GLU A 69 -5.53 -5.10 6.89
C GLU A 69 -5.75 -3.78 6.15
N VAL A 70 -5.69 -2.63 6.85
CA VAL A 70 -5.79 -1.30 6.23
C VAL A 70 -4.67 -1.10 5.21
N GLY A 71 -3.44 -1.50 5.56
CA GLY A 71 -2.30 -1.44 4.65
C GLY A 71 -2.48 -2.32 3.40
N LYS A 72 -3.01 -3.54 3.55
CA LYS A 72 -3.34 -4.41 2.41
C LYS A 72 -4.39 -3.81 1.50
N LEU A 73 -5.39 -3.15 2.07
CA LEU A 73 -6.46 -2.51 1.31
C LEU A 73 -5.92 -1.30 0.53
N LEU A 74 -5.11 -0.46 1.17
CA LEU A 74 -4.42 0.65 0.50
C LEU A 74 -3.53 0.17 -0.65
N LYS A 75 -2.75 -0.90 -0.46
CA LYS A 75 -1.93 -1.49 -1.53
C LYS A 75 -2.79 -1.96 -2.71
N HIS A 76 -3.91 -2.64 -2.43
CA HIS A 76 -4.82 -3.06 -3.49
C HIS A 76 -5.42 -1.89 -4.27
N LEU A 77 -5.76 -0.80 -3.57
CA LEU A 77 -6.28 0.41 -4.23
C LEU A 77 -5.21 1.09 -5.09
N LEU A 78 -3.96 1.10 -4.63
CA LEU A 78 -2.82 1.57 -5.42
C LEU A 78 -2.68 0.76 -6.71
N ASP A 79 -2.74 -0.57 -6.65
CA ASP A 79 -2.71 -1.41 -7.86
C ASP A 79 -3.81 -1.01 -8.86
N VAL A 80 -5.04 -0.79 -8.37
CA VAL A 80 -6.17 -0.38 -9.24
C VAL A 80 -5.94 1.00 -9.87
N VAL A 81 -5.34 1.93 -9.14
CA VAL A 81 -5.01 3.27 -9.65
C VAL A 81 -3.85 3.22 -10.64
N LEU A 82 -2.85 2.37 -10.42
CA LEU A 82 -1.74 2.15 -11.35
C LEU A 82 -2.25 1.57 -12.68
N GLU A 83 -3.21 0.66 -12.64
CA GLU A 83 -3.86 0.12 -13.85
C GLU A 83 -4.78 1.13 -14.54
N ASN A 84 -5.53 1.93 -13.76
CA ASN A 84 -6.43 2.93 -14.29
C ASN A 84 -6.42 4.21 -13.42
N PRO A 85 -5.58 5.19 -13.76
CA PRO A 85 -5.43 6.42 -12.99
C PRO A 85 -6.72 7.22 -12.82
N GLU A 86 -7.70 7.08 -13.73
CA GLU A 86 -8.98 7.78 -13.64
C GLU A 86 -9.85 7.31 -12.47
N ARG A 87 -9.53 6.14 -11.88
CA ARG A 87 -10.21 5.63 -10.69
C ARG A 87 -9.70 6.25 -9.39
N ASN A 88 -8.66 7.08 -9.43
CA ASN A 88 -8.10 7.75 -8.25
C ASN A 88 -8.99 8.91 -7.79
N SER A 89 -10.15 8.58 -7.23
CA SER A 89 -11.02 9.53 -6.56
C SER A 89 -11.54 8.92 -5.28
N ARG A 90 -11.70 9.74 -4.25
CA ARG A 90 -12.10 9.28 -2.91
C ARG A 90 -13.33 8.38 -2.92
N GLU A 91 -14.37 8.76 -3.66
CA GLU A 91 -15.63 8.01 -3.71
C GLU A 91 -15.44 6.63 -4.35
N VAL A 92 -14.77 6.57 -5.50
CA VAL A 92 -14.52 5.31 -6.25
C VAL A 92 -13.61 4.38 -5.44
N LEU A 93 -12.56 4.90 -4.83
CA LEU A 93 -11.64 4.11 -4.02
C LEU A 93 -12.31 3.53 -2.78
N LEU A 94 -13.19 4.29 -2.10
CA LEU A 94 -13.97 3.78 -0.98
C LEU A 94 -14.96 2.69 -1.41
N GLU A 95 -15.56 2.81 -2.60
CA GLU A 95 -16.44 1.76 -3.14
C GLU A 95 -15.68 0.47 -3.41
N ILE A 96 -14.54 0.56 -4.11
CA ILE A 96 -13.66 -0.60 -4.38
C ILE A 96 -13.20 -1.24 -3.07
N ALA A 97 -12.80 -0.43 -2.09
CA ALA A 97 -12.39 -0.89 -0.77
C ALA A 97 -13.49 -1.66 -0.05
N ARG A 98 -14.74 -1.17 -0.10
CA ARG A 98 -15.92 -1.85 0.48
C ARG A 98 -16.16 -3.20 -0.19
N GLU A 99 -16.13 -3.25 -1.52
CA GLU A 99 -16.36 -4.50 -2.26
C GLU A 99 -15.25 -5.53 -1.97
N LYS A 100 -13.99 -5.08 -1.90
CA LYS A 100 -12.87 -5.93 -1.51
C LYS A 100 -13.02 -6.47 -0.09
N HIS A 101 -13.39 -5.62 0.87
CA HIS A 101 -13.56 -6.00 2.28
C HIS A 101 -14.73 -6.98 2.48
N LYS A 102 -15.84 -6.86 1.73
CA LYS A 102 -16.95 -7.83 1.77
C LYS A 102 -16.57 -9.20 1.21
N SER A 103 -15.58 -9.25 0.32
CA SER A 103 -15.16 -10.47 -0.39
C SER A 103 -14.00 -11.20 0.30
N ALA A 104 -13.47 -10.64 1.39
CA ALA A 104 -12.40 -11.19 2.22
C ALA A 104 -12.97 -11.93 3.43
#